data_AF-A0A3M2BCN1-F1
#
_entry.id   AF-A0A3M2BCN1-F1
#
_cell.length_a   1.000
_cell.length_b   1.000
_cell.length_c   1.000
_cell.angle_alpha   90.00
_cell.angle_beta   90.00
_cell.angle_gamma   90.00
#
_symmetry.space_group_name_H-M   'P 1'
#
loop_
_entity.id
_entity.type
_entity.pdbx_description
1 polymer ?
#
loop_
_entity_poly.entity_id
_entity_poly.type
_entity_poly.pdbx_seq_one_letter_code
_entity_poly.pdbx_strand_id
1 'polypeptide(L)' 'MLWGLFGRERWAARGRCYRAEHSRWLTAAMQGRRACVRIPTRRWDEGGFSPMTSRPEGRARADLWWMLALDRTDPV' A
#
# COMPACT_ATOMS: atom_id res chain seq x y z
N MET A 1 -31.97 20.50 -2.78
CA MET A 1 -30.94 19.85 -1.93
C MET A 1 -30.95 18.34 -2.18
N LEU A 2 -30.28 17.83 -3.22
CA LEU A 2 -30.27 16.40 -3.57
C LEU A 2 -28.88 15.86 -4.00
N TRP A 3 -27.83 16.69 -3.95
CA TRP A 3 -26.49 16.32 -4.45
C TRP A 3 -25.59 15.59 -3.43
N GLY A 4 -25.98 15.49 -2.16
CA GLY A 4 -25.14 14.95 -1.08
C GLY A 4 -25.27 13.44 -0.78
N LEU A 5 -26.32 12.78 -1.29
CA LEU A 5 -26.65 11.40 -0.93
C LEU A 5 -25.96 10.37 -1.85
N PHE A 6 -25.85 10.67 -3.15
CA PHE A 6 -25.20 9.79 -4.14
C PHE A 6 -23.68 9.64 -3.95
N GLY A 7 -23.03 10.62 -3.30
CA GLY A 7 -21.62 10.56 -2.98
C GLY A 7 -21.32 9.47 -1.94
N ARG A 8 -22.03 9.48 -0.81
CA ARG A 8 -21.71 8.62 0.34
C ARG A 8 -21.87 7.13 0.05
N GLU A 9 -22.94 6.72 -0.63
CA GLU A 9 -23.14 5.31 -0.99
C GLU A 9 -22.07 4.81 -1.96
N ARG A 10 -21.69 5.65 -2.93
CA ARG A 10 -20.64 5.34 -3.90
C ARG A 10 -19.27 5.23 -3.24
N TRP A 11 -18.96 6.08 -2.26
CA TRP A 11 -17.74 5.98 -1.44
C TRP A 11 -17.77 4.74 -0.54
N ALA A 12 -18.91 4.43 0.08
CA ALA A 12 -19.06 3.22 0.90
C ALA A 12 -18.90 1.95 0.06
N ALA A 13 -19.45 1.93 -1.16
CA ALA A 13 -19.27 0.84 -2.11
C ALA A 13 -17.80 0.67 -2.53
N ARG A 14 -17.12 1.77 -2.89
CA ARG A 14 -15.68 1.76 -3.18
C ARG A 14 -14.86 1.26 -2.00
N GLY A 15 -15.16 1.72 -0.78
CA GLY A 15 -14.49 1.27 0.45
C GLY A 15 -14.67 -0.23 0.70
N ARG A 16 -15.85 -0.80 0.39
CA ARG A 16 -16.07 -2.25 0.45
C ARG A 16 -15.24 -3.01 -0.59
N CYS A 17 -15.17 -2.51 -1.82
CA CYS A 17 -14.34 -3.11 -2.88
C CYS A 17 -12.86 -3.10 -2.50
N TYR A 18 -12.32 -1.95 -2.04
CA TYR A 18 -10.94 -1.86 -1.58
C TYR A 18 -10.65 -2.80 -0.41
N ARG A 19 -11.56 -2.89 0.57
CA ARG A 19 -11.41 -3.85 1.67
C ARG A 19 -11.39 -5.29 1.18
N ALA A 20 -12.28 -5.67 0.27
CA ALA A 20 -12.32 -7.02 -0.28
C ALA A 20 -11.05 -7.37 -1.06
N GLU A 21 -10.54 -6.45 -1.89
CA GLU A 21 -9.29 -6.62 -2.63
C GLU A 21 -8.09 -6.74 -1.69
N HIS A 22 -8.01 -5.86 -0.69
CA HIS A 22 -6.95 -5.91 0.32
C HIS A 22 -7.00 -7.20 1.13
N SER A 23 -8.18 -7.65 1.58
CA SER A 23 -8.32 -8.92 2.28
C SER A 23 -7.86 -10.11 1.42
N ARG A 24 -8.21 -10.14 0.12
CA ARG A 24 -7.75 -11.20 -0.81
C ARG A 24 -6.23 -11.18 -0.96
N TRP A 25 -5.64 -10.00 -1.11
CA TRP A 25 -4.18 -9.85 -1.18
C TRP A 25 -3.50 -10.34 0.10
N LEU A 26 -4.00 -9.95 1.28
CA LEU A 26 -3.44 -10.33 2.58
C LEU A 26 -3.52 -11.84 2.80
N THR A 27 -4.65 -12.46 2.48
CA THR A 27 -4.83 -13.92 2.56
C THR A 27 -3.82 -14.64 1.66
N ALA A 28 -3.62 -14.17 0.42
CA ALA A 28 -2.65 -14.75 -0.50
C ALA A 28 -1.20 -14.58 -0.01
N ALA A 29 -0.88 -13.43 0.59
CA ALA A 29 0.41 -13.14 1.19
C ALA A 29 0.71 -14.06 2.39
N MET A 30 -0.27 -14.24 3.28
CA MET A 30 -0.14 -15.09 4.47
C MET A 30 0.00 -16.58 4.13
N GLN A 31 -0.64 -17.03 3.05
CA GLN A 31 -0.51 -18.42 2.57
C GLN A 31 0.83 -18.71 1.89
N GLY A 32 1.75 -17.74 1.79
CA GLY A 32 3.08 -17.93 1.22
C GLY A 32 3.10 -18.24 -0.29
N ARG A 33 1.95 -18.18 -0.97
CA ARG A 33 1.80 -18.51 -2.39
C ARG A 33 2.44 -17.48 -3.34
N ARG A 34 2.85 -16.32 -2.80
CA ARG A 34 3.52 -15.26 -3.56
C ARG A 34 4.61 -14.64 -2.70
N ALA A 35 5.78 -14.40 -3.27
CA ALA A 35 6.82 -13.59 -2.63
C ALA A 35 6.32 -12.15 -2.51
N CYS A 36 5.58 -11.86 -1.44
CA CYS A 36 5.06 -10.52 -1.20
C CYS A 36 6.19 -9.59 -0.75
N VAL A 37 6.14 -8.37 -1.27
CA VAL A 37 7.02 -7.30 -0.83
C VAL A 37 6.66 -7.02 0.62
N ARG A 38 7.59 -7.30 1.55
CA ARG A 38 7.38 -6.98 2.97
C ARG A 38 7.42 -5.47 3.12
N ILE A 39 6.36 -4.90 3.68
CA ILE A 39 6.41 -3.52 4.17
C ILE A 39 7.45 -3.50 5.30
N PRO A 40 8.47 -2.64 5.21
CA PRO A 40 9.46 -2.52 6.26
C PRO A 40 8.81 -2.20 7.60
N THR A 41 9.12 -3.01 8.61
CA THR A 41 8.71 -2.77 10.00
C THR A 41 9.70 -1.89 10.76
N ARG A 42 10.82 -1.55 10.12
CA ARG A 42 11.85 -0.64 10.64
C ARG A 42 11.95 0.57 9.73
N ARG A 43 12.42 1.69 10.29
CA ARG A 43 12.70 2.88 9.51
C ARG A 43 13.78 2.59 8.46
N TRP A 44 13.78 3.37 7.38
CA TRP A 44 14.70 3.15 6.27
C TRP A 44 16.17 3.37 6.68
N ASP A 45 16.42 4.33 7.58
CA ASP A 45 17.71 4.66 8.19
C ASP A 45 18.21 3.58 9.18
N GLU A 46 17.30 2.74 9.66
CA GLU A 46 17.59 1.57 10.52
C GLU A 46 17.68 0.24 9.72
N GLY A 47 17.74 0.33 8.38
CA GLY A 47 17.88 -0.83 7.51
C GLY A 47 16.57 -1.59 7.23
N GLY A 48 15.40 -0.96 7.41
CA GLY A 48 14.11 -1.56 7.06
C GLY A 48 13.98 -1.98 5.59
N PHE A 49 14.74 -1.32 4.70
CA PHE A 49 14.80 -1.66 3.28
C PHE A 49 16.03 -2.46 2.88
N SER A 50 16.89 -2.90 3.81
CA SER A 50 18.16 -3.58 3.50
C SER A 50 18.03 -4.76 2.51
N PRO A 51 16.99 -5.63 2.59
CA PRO A 51 16.80 -6.70 1.61
C PRO A 51 16.40 -6.21 0.21
N MET A 52 15.79 -5.03 0.11
CA MET A 52 15.41 -4.41 -1.16
C MET A 52 16.61 -3.67 -1.75
N THR A 53 17.31 -2.88 -0.95
CA THR A 53 18.47 -2.07 -1.38
C THR A 53 19.71 -2.90 -1.67
N SER A 54 19.80 -4.13 -1.16
CA SER A 54 20.89 -5.07 -1.50
C SER A 54 20.80 -5.64 -2.93
N ARG A 55 19.67 -5.44 -3.62
CA ARG A 55 19.48 -5.86 -5.01
C ARG A 55 19.95 -4.77 -5.98
N PRO A 56 20.38 -5.13 -7.20
CA PRO A 56 20.55 -4.16 -8.28
C PRO A 56 19.27 -3.31 -8.43
N GLU A 57 19.42 -1.99 -8.56
CA GLU A 57 18.32 -0.99 -8.61
C GLU A 57 17.46 -0.88 -7.34
N GLY A 58 17.81 -1.60 -6.27
CA GLY A 58 17.02 -1.66 -5.04
C GLY A 58 16.77 -0.29 -4.40
N ARG A 59 17.77 0.59 -4.47
CA ARG A 59 17.68 1.96 -3.97
C ARG A 59 16.65 2.79 -4.75
N ALA A 60 16.73 2.79 -6.08
CA ALA A 60 15.79 3.52 -6.93
C ALA A 60 14.33 3.04 -6.73
N ARG A 61 14.13 1.74 -6.48
CA ARG A 61 12.81 1.19 -6.15
C ARG A 61 12.30 1.63 -4.78
N ALA A 62 13.18 1.72 -3.79
CA ALA A 62 12.83 2.23 -2.46
C ALA A 62 12.44 3.72 -2.52
N ASP A 63 13.19 4.52 -3.29
CA ASP A 63 12.91 5.94 -3.47
C ASP A 63 11.56 6.16 -4.20
N LEU A 64 11.30 5.39 -5.26
CA LEU A 64 10.01 5.44 -5.98
C LEU A 64 8.83 5.03 -5.08
N TRP A 65 9.02 4.00 -4.24
CA TRP A 65 7.97 3.58 -3.31
C TRP A 65 7.60 4.69 -2.32
N TRP A 66 8.60 5.37 -1.75
CA TRP A 66 8.37 6.46 -0.80
C TRP A 66 7.69 7.67 -1.44
N MET A 67 8.14 8.06 -2.64
CA MET A 67 7.51 9.13 -3.40
C MET A 67 6.01 8.84 -3.60
N LEU A 68 5.67 7.63 -4.08
CA LEU A 68 4.29 7.24 -4.32
C LEU A 68 3.46 7.05 -3.03
N ALA A 69 4.09 6.67 -1.93
CA ALA A 69 3.41 6.49 -0.65
C ALA A 69 3.00 7.85 -0.04
N LEU A 70 3.89 8.84 -0.10
CA LEU A 70 3.66 10.18 0.46
C LEU A 70 2.80 11.05 -0.44
N ASP A 71 2.91 10.90 -1.77
CA ASP A 71 2.06 11.62 -2.73
C ASP A 71 0.57 11.22 -2.64
N ARG A 72 0.29 10.03 -2.09
CA ARG A 72 -1.08 9.48 -1.99
C ARG A 72 -1.72 9.63 -0.62
N THR A 73 -1.03 10.21 0.36
CA THR A 73 -1.63 10.55 1.65
C THR A 73 -2.32 11.91 1.56
N ASP A 74 -3.61 11.96 1.87
CA ASP A 74 -4.32 13.23 2.02
C ASP A 74 -3.64 14.06 3.13
N PRO A 75 -3.48 15.38 2.95
CA PRO A 75 -3.01 16.25 4.03
C PRO A 75 -4.00 16.18 5.20
N VAL A 76 -3.47 16.08 6.42
CA VAL A 76 -4.22 16.01 7.69
C VAL A 76 -4.83 17.36 8.02
#